data_AF-W7XH52-F1
#
_entry.id   AF-W7XH52-F1
#
_cell.length_a   1.000
_cell.length_b   1.000
_cell.length_c   1.000
_cell.angle_alpha   90.00
_cell.angle_beta   90.00
_cell.angle_gamma   90.00
#
_symmetry.space_group_name_H-M   'P 1'
#
loop_
_entity.id
_entity.type
_entity.pdbx_description
1 polymer ?
#
loop_
_entity_poly.entity_id
_entity_poly.type
_entity_poly.pdbx_seq_one_letter_code
_entity_poly.pdbx_strand_id
1 'polypeptide(L)'
;MIINKFRILFAKNWLFLYQIFKFQFKLIQKVERQTRIQKFQKCSHQVQIKNLKKRQGQDKNSYIMFVQIGQTVYEWDQTIDDVNIYIQPPKFVLKKYENEVRKQLQPGQQMPKLEIIIEPKHLKIGIKGNPPFINESLTSLCDTDDSTWCIEDEELHIILQKGHKGEVWQSVFIGHDKLDPLLQQEIQKKLMLERFQEENPGFDFSGAEFNGQAPDPRNFMGGIKYN
;
A
#
# COMPACT_ATOMS: atom_id res chain seq x y z
N MET A 1 28.66 5.55 -58.43
CA MET A 1 28.61 4.37 -57.51
C MET A 1 28.66 4.71 -56.00
N ILE A 2 28.88 5.97 -55.59
CA ILE A 2 29.12 6.35 -54.18
C ILE A 2 27.83 6.66 -53.40
N ILE A 3 26.77 7.12 -54.09
CA ILE A 3 25.50 7.54 -53.48
C ILE A 3 24.70 6.35 -52.88
N ASN A 4 24.79 5.15 -53.48
CA ASN A 4 24.13 3.94 -52.95
C ASN A 4 24.77 3.41 -51.67
N LYS A 5 26.09 3.61 -51.45
CA LYS A 5 26.75 3.17 -50.20
C LYS A 5 26.34 4.02 -49.00
N PHE A 6 26.08 5.32 -49.17
CA PHE A 6 25.65 6.22 -48.09
C PHE A 6 24.21 5.95 -47.62
N ARG A 7 23.27 5.65 -48.53
CA ARG A 7 21.88 5.29 -48.14
C ARG A 7 21.82 3.98 -47.34
N ILE A 8 22.66 3.00 -47.68
CA ILE A 8 22.72 1.72 -46.96
C ILE A 8 23.32 1.89 -45.57
N LEU A 9 24.33 2.77 -45.40
CA LEU A 9 24.95 3.04 -44.11
C LEU A 9 23.97 3.75 -43.14
N PHE A 10 23.20 4.73 -43.63
CA PHE A 10 22.16 5.42 -42.85
C PHE A 10 20.99 4.51 -42.47
N ALA A 11 20.51 3.67 -43.41
CA ALA A 11 19.42 2.74 -43.14
C ALA A 11 19.81 1.66 -42.11
N LYS A 12 21.05 1.16 -42.17
CA LYS A 12 21.57 0.19 -41.19
C LYS A 12 21.70 0.82 -39.79
N ASN A 13 22.15 2.06 -39.71
CA ASN A 13 22.29 2.76 -38.43
C ASN A 13 20.91 3.06 -37.80
N TRP A 14 19.91 3.41 -38.61
CA TRP A 14 18.53 3.60 -38.15
C TRP A 14 17.87 2.30 -37.68
N LEU A 15 18.04 1.20 -38.42
CA LEU A 15 17.55 -0.12 -37.99
C LEU A 15 18.20 -0.57 -36.68
N PHE A 16 19.50 -0.31 -36.51
CA PHE A 16 20.22 -0.64 -35.28
C PHE A 16 19.71 0.17 -34.08
N LEU A 17 19.53 1.48 -34.22
CA LEU A 17 18.96 2.33 -33.18
C LEU A 17 17.51 1.95 -32.83
N TYR A 18 16.68 1.61 -33.82
CA TYR A 18 15.32 1.13 -33.58
C TYR A 18 15.29 -0.19 -32.80
N GLN A 19 16.19 -1.13 -33.11
CA GLN A 19 16.29 -2.39 -32.36
C GLN A 19 16.75 -2.17 -30.92
N ILE A 20 17.71 -1.27 -30.69
CA ILE A 20 18.14 -0.88 -29.33
C ILE A 20 16.97 -0.26 -28.57
N PHE A 21 16.24 0.67 -29.17
CA PHE A 21 15.10 1.32 -28.51
C PHE A 21 13.97 0.33 -28.19
N LYS A 22 13.67 -0.60 -29.11
CA LYS A 22 12.66 -1.65 -28.89
C LYS A 22 13.09 -2.65 -27.81
N PHE A 23 14.38 -2.93 -27.70
CA PHE A 23 14.94 -3.79 -26.64
C PHE A 23 14.91 -3.10 -25.28
N GLN A 24 15.34 -1.83 -25.20
CA GLN A 24 15.26 -0.99 -24.01
C GLN A 24 13.80 -0.85 -23.52
N PHE A 25 12.86 -0.57 -24.42
CA PHE A 25 11.43 -0.49 -24.09
C PHE A 25 10.89 -1.83 -23.55
N LYS A 26 11.28 -2.97 -24.15
CA LYS A 26 10.90 -4.30 -23.64
C LYS A 26 11.50 -4.60 -22.28
N LEU A 27 12.74 -4.17 -22.00
CA LEU A 27 13.37 -4.33 -20.70
C LEU A 27 12.65 -3.48 -19.63
N ILE A 28 12.35 -2.22 -19.92
CA ILE A 28 11.58 -1.34 -19.03
C ILE A 28 10.21 -1.96 -18.70
N GLN A 29 9.47 -2.40 -19.73
CA GLN A 29 8.19 -3.09 -19.53
C GLN A 29 8.32 -4.39 -18.72
N LYS A 30 9.45 -5.09 -18.82
CA LYS A 30 9.71 -6.31 -18.03
C LYS A 30 9.99 -5.97 -16.57
N VAL A 31 10.78 -4.92 -16.30
CA VAL A 31 11.07 -4.44 -14.93
C VAL A 31 9.79 -3.93 -14.26
N GLU A 32 9.02 -3.06 -14.93
CA GLU A 32 7.72 -2.57 -14.41
C GLU A 32 6.76 -3.71 -14.05
N ARG A 33 6.70 -4.75 -14.90
CA ARG A 33 5.89 -5.95 -14.62
C ARG A 33 6.39 -6.70 -13.39
N GLN A 34 7.71 -6.86 -13.22
CA GLN A 34 8.27 -7.53 -12.05
C GLN A 34 7.99 -6.77 -10.76
N THR A 35 8.20 -5.44 -10.75
CA THR A 35 7.88 -4.59 -9.60
C THR A 35 6.39 -4.66 -9.25
N ARG A 36 5.51 -4.63 -10.26
CA ARG A 36 4.06 -4.76 -10.05
C ARG A 36 3.66 -6.12 -9.46
N ILE A 37 4.30 -7.21 -9.90
CA ILE A 37 4.07 -8.55 -9.34
C ILE A 37 4.52 -8.61 -7.88
N GLN A 38 5.71 -8.08 -7.56
CA GLN A 38 6.23 -8.05 -6.19
C GLN A 38 5.32 -7.25 -5.25
N LYS A 39 4.89 -6.06 -5.67
CA LYS A 39 3.90 -5.25 -4.93
C LYS A 39 2.59 -5.99 -4.68
N PHE A 40 2.06 -6.65 -5.72
CA PHE A 40 0.84 -7.44 -5.59
C PHE A 40 1.03 -8.61 -4.62
N GLN A 41 2.17 -9.31 -4.67
CA GLN A 41 2.51 -10.39 -3.74
C GLN A 41 2.65 -9.88 -2.29
N LYS A 42 3.30 -8.73 -2.06
CA LYS A 42 3.37 -8.09 -0.74
C LYS A 42 1.96 -7.82 -0.21
N CYS A 43 1.08 -7.24 -1.04
CA CYS A 43 -0.29 -6.95 -0.64
C CYS A 43 -1.10 -8.19 -0.29
N SER A 44 -1.06 -9.19 -1.16
CA SER A 44 -1.73 -10.48 -0.94
C SER A 44 -1.27 -11.16 0.34
N HIS A 45 0.04 -11.14 0.60
CA HIS A 45 0.60 -11.74 1.81
C HIS A 45 0.11 -11.04 3.09
N GLN A 46 0.07 -9.71 3.11
CA GLN A 46 -0.44 -8.99 4.28
C GLN A 46 -1.94 -9.20 4.51
N VAL A 47 -2.76 -9.31 3.46
CA VAL A 47 -4.17 -9.69 3.60
C VAL A 47 -4.30 -11.08 4.23
N GLN A 48 -3.51 -12.05 3.77
CA GLN A 48 -3.49 -13.39 4.35
C GLN A 48 -3.12 -13.38 5.84
N ILE A 49 -2.11 -12.59 6.23
CA ILE A 49 -1.74 -12.40 7.64
C ILE A 49 -2.92 -11.82 8.44
N LYS A 50 -3.57 -10.76 7.95
CA LYS A 50 -4.77 -10.19 8.59
C LYS A 50 -5.87 -11.23 8.79
N ASN A 51 -6.18 -12.00 7.74
CA ASN A 51 -7.21 -13.03 7.79
C ASN A 51 -6.86 -14.16 8.78
N LEU A 52 -5.59 -14.57 8.84
CA LEU A 52 -5.12 -15.55 9.82
C LEU A 52 -5.31 -15.06 11.25
N LYS A 53 -4.93 -13.80 11.53
CA LYS A 53 -5.15 -13.16 12.84
C LYS A 53 -6.63 -13.14 13.21
N LYS A 54 -7.49 -12.66 12.29
CA LYS A 54 -8.97 -12.65 12.49
C LYS A 54 -9.52 -14.05 12.82
N ARG A 55 -9.04 -15.11 12.16
CA ARG A 55 -9.48 -16.51 12.40
C ARG A 55 -9.04 -17.07 13.75
N GLN A 56 -7.86 -16.71 14.23
CA GLN A 56 -7.32 -17.18 15.51
C GLN A 56 -7.96 -16.47 16.72
N GLY A 57 -8.89 -15.53 16.50
CA GLY A 57 -9.61 -14.83 17.58
C GLY A 57 -8.75 -13.84 18.38
N GLN A 58 -7.44 -13.84 18.15
CA GLN A 58 -6.56 -12.73 18.49
C GLN A 58 -6.98 -11.53 17.63
N ASP A 59 -6.93 -10.31 18.17
CA ASP A 59 -6.92 -9.08 17.38
C ASP A 59 -8.24 -8.44 16.88
N LYS A 60 -9.41 -8.67 17.51
CA LYS A 60 -10.56 -7.74 17.31
C LYS A 60 -10.26 -6.29 17.73
N ASN A 61 -9.28 -6.08 18.63
CA ASN A 61 -8.81 -4.77 19.09
C ASN A 61 -7.54 -4.26 18.39
N SER A 62 -6.96 -5.00 17.41
CA SER A 62 -5.71 -4.56 16.78
C SER A 62 -5.90 -3.54 15.66
N TYR A 63 -7.11 -3.50 15.08
CA TYR A 63 -7.47 -2.60 14.00
C TYR A 63 -8.24 -1.43 14.58
N ILE A 64 -7.81 -0.22 14.24
CA ILE A 64 -8.50 1.00 14.61
C ILE A 64 -9.59 1.26 13.58
N MET A 65 -10.81 1.50 14.04
CA MET A 65 -11.95 1.79 13.18
C MET A 65 -12.18 3.29 13.13
N PHE A 66 -12.32 3.83 11.93
CA PHE A 66 -12.84 5.17 11.73
C PHE A 66 -14.31 5.09 11.30
N VAL A 67 -15.19 5.67 12.11
CA VAL A 67 -16.64 5.59 11.94
C VAL A 67 -17.20 6.98 11.68
N GLN A 68 -18.00 7.12 10.62
CA GLN A 68 -18.77 8.34 10.34
C GLN A 68 -20.24 7.99 10.22
N ILE A 69 -21.11 8.73 10.92
CA ILE A 69 -22.57 8.57 10.87
C ILE A 69 -22.99 7.11 11.18
N GLY A 70 -22.27 6.44 12.10
CA GLY A 70 -22.55 5.06 12.51
C GLY A 70 -22.09 3.98 11.51
N GLN A 71 -21.40 4.35 10.43
CA GLN A 71 -20.82 3.42 9.47
C GLN A 71 -19.29 3.45 9.53
N THR A 72 -18.65 2.28 9.59
CA THR A 72 -17.19 2.16 9.44
C THR A 72 -16.80 2.58 8.03
N VAL A 73 -16.00 3.65 7.93
CA VAL A 73 -15.46 4.16 6.67
C VAL A 73 -14.24 3.34 6.27
N TYR A 74 -13.33 3.13 7.23
CA TYR A 74 -12.15 2.28 7.06
C TYR A 74 -11.68 1.72 8.40
N GLU A 75 -10.98 0.59 8.33
CA GLU A 75 -10.17 0.05 9.42
C GLU A 75 -8.70 0.30 9.07
N TRP A 76 -7.83 0.46 10.06
CA TRP A 76 -6.40 0.57 9.80
C TRP A 76 -5.55 0.00 10.92
N ASP A 77 -4.35 -0.45 10.58
CA ASP A 77 -3.28 -0.77 11.52
C ASP A 77 -1.94 -0.32 10.96
N GLN A 78 -0.87 -0.51 11.73
CA GLN A 78 0.47 -0.11 11.32
C GLN A 78 1.52 -1.08 11.86
N THR A 79 2.59 -1.22 11.09
CA THR A 79 3.85 -1.86 11.49
C THR A 79 4.94 -0.80 11.58
N ILE A 80 6.17 -1.22 11.85
CA ILE A 80 7.33 -0.33 11.81
C ILE A 80 7.53 0.31 10.43
N ASP A 81 7.19 -0.41 9.37
CA ASP A 81 7.43 -0.02 7.97
C ASP A 81 6.20 0.51 7.27
N ASP A 82 5.01 -0.02 7.57
CA ASP A 82 3.81 0.20 6.76
C ASP A 82 2.64 0.75 7.60
N VAL A 83 1.74 1.46 6.92
CA VAL A 83 0.38 1.73 7.38
C VAL A 83 -0.59 1.00 6.46
N ASN A 84 -1.44 0.16 7.04
CA ASN A 84 -2.39 -0.66 6.31
C ASN A 84 -3.79 -0.10 6.50
N ILE A 85 -4.52 0.08 5.40
CA ILE A 85 -5.86 0.64 5.39
C ILE A 85 -6.77 -0.37 4.70
N TYR A 86 -7.89 -0.66 5.34
CA TYR A 86 -8.88 -1.62 4.87
C TYR A 86 -10.22 -0.93 4.72
N ILE A 87 -10.78 -1.03 3.52
CA ILE A 87 -12.04 -0.38 3.16
C ILE A 87 -12.95 -1.44 2.57
N GLN A 88 -14.22 -1.42 2.92
CA GLN A 88 -15.23 -2.19 2.21
C GLN A 88 -15.55 -1.47 0.89
N PRO A 89 -15.09 -1.96 -0.28
CA PRO A 89 -15.34 -1.28 -1.53
C PRO A 89 -16.83 -1.43 -1.91
N PRO A 90 -17.35 -0.53 -2.75
CA PRO A 90 -18.68 -0.72 -3.33
C PRO A 90 -18.80 -2.06 -4.06
N LYS A 91 -19.94 -2.75 -3.91
CA LYS A 91 -20.15 -4.11 -4.44
C LYS A 91 -19.84 -4.24 -5.93
N PHE A 92 -20.09 -3.20 -6.72
CA PHE A 92 -19.85 -3.22 -8.16
C PHE A 92 -18.37 -3.29 -8.57
N VAL A 93 -17.45 -3.01 -7.64
CA VAL A 93 -15.99 -3.14 -7.86
C VAL A 93 -15.54 -4.59 -7.68
N LEU A 94 -16.30 -5.39 -6.93
CA LEU A 94 -15.93 -6.76 -6.61
C LEU A 94 -16.24 -7.70 -7.79
N LYS A 95 -15.26 -8.55 -8.15
CA LYS A 95 -15.37 -9.52 -9.24
C LYS A 95 -16.61 -10.42 -9.13
N LYS A 96 -17.01 -10.78 -7.91
CA LYS A 96 -18.18 -11.61 -7.64
C LYS A 96 -19.47 -11.05 -8.22
N TYR A 97 -19.65 -9.73 -8.19
CA TYR A 97 -20.85 -9.06 -8.68
C TYR A 97 -20.70 -8.57 -10.13
N GLU A 98 -19.60 -8.90 -10.82
CA GLU A 98 -19.32 -8.41 -12.17
C GLU A 98 -20.45 -8.73 -13.16
N ASN A 99 -21.00 -9.95 -13.09
CA ASN A 99 -22.10 -10.37 -13.96
C ASN A 99 -23.40 -9.59 -13.70
N GLU A 100 -23.67 -9.23 -12.45
CA GLU A 100 -24.86 -8.44 -12.07
C GLU A 100 -24.73 -7.00 -12.54
N VAL A 101 -23.55 -6.40 -12.32
CA VAL A 101 -23.25 -5.04 -12.78
C VAL A 101 -23.35 -4.96 -14.31
N ARG A 102 -22.79 -5.95 -15.03
CA ARG A 102 -22.86 -5.99 -16.51
C ARG A 102 -24.28 -5.99 -17.04
N LYS A 103 -25.24 -6.62 -16.34
CA LYS A 103 -26.66 -6.62 -16.74
C LYS A 103 -27.32 -5.25 -16.56
N GLN A 104 -26.80 -4.42 -15.67
CA GLN A 104 -27.33 -3.08 -15.39
C GLN A 104 -26.71 -1.99 -16.29
N LEU A 105 -25.64 -2.31 -17.03
CA LEU A 105 -24.98 -1.38 -17.93
C LEU A 105 -25.76 -1.21 -19.24
N GLN A 106 -25.79 0.01 -19.75
CA GLN A 106 -26.33 0.30 -21.08
C GLN A 106 -25.37 -0.21 -22.18
N PRO A 107 -25.88 -0.54 -23.39
CA PRO A 107 -25.04 -0.93 -24.52
C PRO A 107 -23.94 0.13 -24.78
N GLY A 108 -22.67 -0.30 -24.76
CA GLY A 108 -21.51 0.57 -24.95
C GLY A 108 -20.94 1.22 -23.67
N GLN A 109 -21.62 1.09 -22.53
CA GLN A 109 -21.11 1.56 -21.25
C GLN A 109 -20.00 0.62 -20.73
N GLN A 110 -18.89 1.18 -20.28
CA GLN A 110 -17.80 0.40 -19.70
C GLN A 110 -18.06 0.07 -18.23
N MET A 111 -17.50 -1.04 -17.77
CA MET A 111 -17.46 -1.38 -16.35
C MET A 111 -16.83 -0.24 -15.54
N PRO A 112 -17.41 0.13 -14.39
CA PRO A 112 -16.78 1.05 -13.45
C PRO A 112 -15.38 0.55 -13.09
N LYS A 113 -14.38 1.44 -13.12
CA LYS A 113 -13.00 1.12 -12.77
C LYS A 113 -12.62 1.85 -11.49
N LEU A 114 -12.13 1.12 -10.50
CA LEU A 114 -11.54 1.69 -9.30
C LEU A 114 -10.27 2.47 -9.69
N GLU A 115 -10.16 3.69 -9.18
CA GLU A 115 -9.00 4.57 -9.32
C GLU A 115 -8.47 4.87 -7.92
N ILE A 116 -7.20 4.51 -7.69
CA ILE A 116 -6.48 4.77 -6.44
C ILE A 116 -5.20 5.51 -6.82
N ILE A 117 -5.03 6.69 -6.26
CA ILE A 117 -3.86 7.53 -6.44
C ILE A 117 -3.24 7.72 -5.06
N ILE A 118 -2.01 7.23 -4.93
CA ILE A 118 -1.20 7.37 -3.72
C ILE A 118 -0.13 8.41 -4.05
N GLU A 119 -0.13 9.51 -3.31
CA GLU A 119 0.86 10.58 -3.37
C GLU A 119 1.58 10.68 -2.01
N PRO A 120 2.77 11.29 -1.93
CA PRO A 120 3.59 11.22 -0.71
C PRO A 120 2.90 11.72 0.56
N LYS A 121 1.92 12.62 0.46
CA LYS A 121 1.12 13.11 1.59
C LYS A 121 -0.39 13.10 1.31
N HIS A 122 -0.84 12.34 0.32
CA HIS A 122 -2.25 12.41 -0.10
C HIS A 122 -2.72 11.07 -0.65
N LEU A 123 -3.95 10.69 -0.34
CA LEU A 123 -4.54 9.45 -0.83
C LEU A 123 -5.93 9.73 -1.38
N LYS A 124 -6.10 9.39 -2.65
CA LYS A 124 -7.36 9.51 -3.37
C LYS A 124 -7.87 8.14 -3.78
N ILE A 125 -9.11 7.85 -3.45
CA ILE A 125 -9.79 6.59 -3.74
C ILE A 125 -11.16 6.92 -4.33
N GLY A 126 -11.42 6.41 -5.53
CA GLY A 126 -12.61 6.77 -6.27
C GLY A 126 -12.93 5.81 -7.41
N ILE A 127 -14.01 6.10 -8.12
CA ILE A 127 -14.35 5.44 -9.37
C ILE A 127 -13.98 6.37 -10.50
N LYS A 128 -13.28 5.85 -11.51
CA LYS A 128 -12.85 6.64 -12.66
C LYS A 128 -14.03 7.37 -13.29
N GLY A 129 -13.93 8.70 -13.38
CA GLY A 129 -14.97 9.57 -13.94
C GLY A 129 -15.98 10.11 -12.92
N ASN A 130 -15.95 9.64 -11.66
CA ASN A 130 -16.78 10.13 -10.57
C ASN A 130 -15.93 10.89 -9.55
N PRO A 131 -16.53 11.74 -8.69
CA PRO A 131 -15.86 12.28 -7.52
C PRO A 131 -15.29 11.15 -6.64
N PRO A 132 -14.06 11.29 -6.14
CA PRO A 132 -13.48 10.32 -5.22
C PRO A 132 -14.28 10.30 -3.91
N PHE A 133 -14.40 9.12 -3.30
CA PHE A 133 -15.07 8.99 -2.01
C PHE A 133 -14.11 9.19 -0.83
N ILE A 134 -12.80 9.02 -1.04
CA ILE A 134 -11.76 9.47 -0.11
C ILE A 134 -10.79 10.34 -0.89
N ASN A 135 -10.50 11.54 -0.39
CA ASN A 135 -9.58 12.49 -1.02
C ASN A 135 -8.93 13.34 0.07
N GLU A 136 -8.11 12.69 0.90
CA GLU A 136 -7.64 13.24 2.16
C GLU A 136 -6.12 13.25 2.25
N SER A 137 -5.58 14.21 3.00
CA SER A 137 -4.15 14.32 3.25
C SER A 137 -3.71 13.36 4.35
N LEU A 138 -2.60 12.67 4.09
CA LEU A 138 -1.99 11.72 5.03
C LEU A 138 -1.29 12.44 6.17
N THR A 139 -1.24 11.79 7.34
CA THR A 139 -0.60 12.34 8.55
C THR A 139 0.90 12.57 8.37
N SER A 140 1.60 11.68 7.65
CA SER A 140 3.03 11.80 7.38
C SER A 140 3.36 11.37 5.95
N LEU A 141 4.64 11.47 5.59
CA LEU A 141 5.15 11.06 4.28
C LEU A 141 5.02 9.56 4.08
N CYS A 142 4.63 9.14 2.88
CA CYS A 142 4.74 7.77 2.41
C CYS A 142 5.62 7.69 1.16
N ASP A 143 6.23 6.52 0.97
CA ASP A 143 6.92 6.17 -0.27
C ASP A 143 5.90 5.64 -1.28
N THR A 144 5.62 6.41 -2.32
CA THR A 144 4.67 6.02 -3.37
C THR A 144 5.14 4.83 -4.20
N ASP A 145 6.45 4.68 -4.35
CA ASP A 145 7.07 3.65 -5.16
C ASP A 145 7.12 2.31 -4.44
N ASP A 146 6.97 2.26 -3.12
CA ASP A 146 6.83 1.02 -2.34
C ASP A 146 5.41 0.79 -1.81
N SER A 147 4.56 1.81 -1.82
CA SER A 147 3.13 1.68 -1.50
C SER A 147 2.38 0.89 -2.58
N THR A 148 1.34 0.16 -2.16
CA THR A 148 0.54 -0.70 -3.04
C THR A 148 -0.89 -0.86 -2.55
N TRP A 149 -1.75 -1.46 -3.38
CA TRP A 149 -3.12 -1.81 -3.02
C TRP A 149 -3.57 -3.06 -3.78
N CYS A 150 -4.50 -3.80 -3.19
CA CYS A 150 -5.14 -4.96 -3.79
C CYS A 150 -6.56 -5.12 -3.25
N ILE A 151 -7.38 -5.87 -3.98
CA ILE A 151 -8.72 -6.27 -3.52
C ILE A 151 -8.69 -7.77 -3.36
N GLU A 152 -8.90 -8.22 -2.13
CA GLU A 152 -8.91 -9.64 -1.74
C GLU A 152 -10.04 -9.87 -0.74
N ASP A 153 -10.69 -11.03 -0.83
CA ASP A 153 -11.79 -11.43 0.09
C ASP A 153 -12.88 -10.36 0.29
N GLU A 154 -13.27 -9.69 -0.80
CA GLU A 154 -14.25 -8.61 -0.81
C GLU A 154 -13.85 -7.32 -0.05
N GLU A 155 -12.58 -7.18 0.34
CA GLU A 155 -12.02 -6.02 1.04
C GLU A 155 -10.95 -5.34 0.17
N LEU A 156 -10.92 -4.00 0.15
CA LEU A 156 -9.85 -3.21 -0.45
C LEU A 156 -8.77 -2.99 0.60
N HIS A 157 -7.57 -3.49 0.34
CA HIS A 157 -6.40 -3.32 1.18
C HIS A 157 -5.40 -2.37 0.51
N ILE A 158 -5.01 -1.31 1.22
CA ILE A 158 -4.01 -0.34 0.81
C ILE A 158 -2.87 -0.39 1.82
N ILE A 159 -1.64 -0.50 1.32
CA ILE A 159 -0.42 -0.55 2.12
C ILE A 159 0.38 0.70 1.75
N LEU A 160 0.56 1.57 2.71
CA LEU A 160 1.37 2.77 2.59
C LEU A 160 2.72 2.52 3.25
N GLN A 161 3.80 2.47 2.47
CA GLN A 161 5.15 2.42 3.01
C GLN A 161 5.46 3.75 3.68
N LYS A 162 5.79 3.76 4.97
CA LYS A 162 6.13 4.99 5.69
C LYS A 162 7.42 5.57 5.12
N GLY A 163 7.42 6.88 4.84
CA GLY A 163 8.64 7.60 4.49
C GLY A 163 9.62 7.74 5.67
N HIS A 164 9.12 7.53 6.90
CA HIS A 164 9.90 7.46 8.11
C HIS A 164 9.63 6.14 8.84
N LYS A 165 10.54 5.17 8.67
CA LYS A 165 10.48 3.90 9.39
C LYS A 165 10.42 4.17 10.90
N GLY A 166 9.57 3.41 11.60
CA GLY A 166 9.35 3.51 13.05
C GLY A 166 8.53 4.70 13.52
N GLU A 167 8.08 5.58 12.63
CA GLU A 167 7.15 6.64 13.00
C GLU A 167 5.79 6.08 13.41
N VAL A 168 5.28 6.47 14.58
CA VAL A 168 3.95 6.07 15.06
C VAL A 168 2.90 7.04 14.53
N TRP A 169 2.05 6.58 13.63
CA TRP A 169 0.94 7.37 13.12
C TRP A 169 -0.19 7.39 14.14
N GLN A 170 -0.70 8.59 14.49
CA GLN A 170 -1.86 8.73 15.39
C GLN A 170 -3.20 8.65 14.68
N SER A 171 -3.19 8.79 13.36
CA SER A 171 -4.33 8.65 12.46
C SER A 171 -3.79 8.44 11.05
N VAL A 172 -4.59 7.87 10.16
CA VAL A 172 -4.22 7.75 8.72
C VAL A 172 -4.23 9.13 8.06
N PHE A 173 -5.30 9.89 8.29
CA PHE A 173 -5.57 11.17 7.66
C PHE A 173 -5.53 12.31 8.68
N ILE A 174 -5.19 13.49 8.20
CA ILE A 174 -5.20 14.73 9.00
C ILE A 174 -6.65 15.08 9.35
N GLY A 175 -6.92 15.42 10.61
CA GLY A 175 -8.24 15.85 11.06
C GLY A 175 -9.21 14.72 11.39
N HIS A 176 -8.84 13.46 11.13
CA HIS A 176 -9.58 12.30 11.61
C HIS A 176 -9.28 12.01 13.08
N ASP A 177 -10.10 11.17 13.71
CA ASP A 177 -9.96 10.82 15.12
C ASP A 177 -8.57 10.22 15.40
N LYS A 178 -7.92 10.81 16.40
CA LYS A 178 -6.63 10.34 16.88
C LYS A 178 -6.81 9.13 17.78
N LEU A 179 -5.78 8.31 17.87
CA LEU A 179 -5.71 7.22 18.84
C LEU A 179 -5.94 7.74 20.26
N ASP A 180 -6.70 6.95 21.04
CA ASP A 180 -6.77 7.13 22.48
C ASP A 180 -5.37 6.98 23.10
N PRO A 181 -4.98 7.78 24.11
CA PRO A 181 -3.64 7.73 24.68
C PRO A 181 -3.22 6.34 25.19
N LEU A 182 -4.15 5.52 25.70
CA LEU A 182 -3.84 4.16 26.14
C LEU A 182 -3.51 3.27 24.94
N LEU A 183 -4.35 3.31 23.91
CA LEU A 183 -4.13 2.57 22.68
C LEU A 183 -2.84 3.01 21.97
N GLN A 184 -2.54 4.31 21.98
CA GLN A 184 -1.28 4.84 21.44
C GLN A 184 -0.08 4.21 22.14
N GLN A 185 -0.10 4.07 23.47
CA GLN A 185 0.98 3.44 24.22
C GLN A 185 1.11 1.94 23.89
N GLU A 186 0.00 1.23 23.72
CA GLU A 186 0.01 -0.18 23.32
C GLU A 186 0.61 -0.38 21.93
N ILE A 187 0.22 0.46 20.96
CA ILE A 187 0.78 0.43 19.61
C ILE A 187 2.26 0.77 19.63
N GLN A 188 2.66 1.78 20.41
CA GLN A 188 4.06 2.15 20.55
C GLN A 188 4.90 1.01 21.13
N LYS A 189 4.40 0.30 22.15
CA LYS A 189 5.03 -0.91 22.70
C LYS A 189 5.16 -2.01 21.65
N LYS A 190 4.10 -2.26 20.87
CA LYS A 190 4.10 -3.26 19.79
C LYS A 190 5.14 -2.95 18.73
N LEU A 191 5.21 -1.70 18.27
CA LEU A 191 6.19 -1.26 17.27
C LEU A 191 7.63 -1.32 17.79
N MET A 192 7.84 -1.04 19.09
CA MET A 192 9.13 -1.21 19.74
C MET A 192 9.58 -2.68 19.78
N LEU A 193 8.68 -3.61 20.11
CA LEU A 193 8.97 -5.05 20.12
C LEU A 193 9.29 -5.55 18.71
N GLU A 194 8.52 -5.13 17.71
CA GLU A 194 8.76 -5.45 16.31
C GLU A 194 10.15 -4.99 15.87
N ARG A 195 10.51 -3.73 16.17
CA ARG A 195 11.86 -3.20 15.91
C ARG A 195 12.96 -4.06 16.56
N PHE A 196 12.78 -4.41 17.83
CA PHE A 196 13.82 -5.12 18.59
C PHE A 196 14.03 -6.55 18.09
N GLN A 197 12.96 -7.20 17.63
CA GLN A 197 13.01 -8.50 16.96
C GLN A 197 13.75 -8.42 15.62
N GLU A 198 13.50 -7.38 14.81
CA GLU A 198 14.23 -7.15 13.54
C GLU A 198 15.73 -6.93 13.75
N GLU A 199 16.10 -6.16 14.78
CA GLU A 199 17.49 -5.82 15.08
C GLU A 199 18.29 -7.00 15.70
N ASN A 200 17.61 -7.98 16.30
CA ASN A 200 18.26 -9.08 17.02
C ASN A 200 17.72 -10.46 16.55
N PRO A 201 18.06 -10.90 15.32
CA PRO A 201 17.60 -12.18 14.81
C PRO A 201 18.20 -13.32 15.65
N GLY A 202 17.33 -14.12 16.29
CA GLY A 202 17.72 -15.26 17.12
C GLY A 202 17.40 -15.13 18.61
N PHE A 203 16.85 -13.99 19.04
CA PHE A 203 16.26 -13.84 20.36
C PHE A 203 14.74 -13.76 20.25
N ASP A 204 14.02 -14.53 21.07
CA ASP A 204 12.55 -14.51 21.09
C ASP A 204 12.05 -13.49 22.12
N PHE A 205 11.34 -12.47 21.63
CA PHE A 205 10.74 -11.41 22.46
C PHE A 205 9.21 -11.52 22.54
N SER A 206 8.64 -12.66 22.16
CA SER A 206 7.18 -12.87 22.17
C SER A 206 6.56 -12.77 23.56
N GLY A 207 7.30 -13.09 24.63
CA GLY A 207 6.90 -12.93 26.03
C GLY A 207 7.41 -11.65 26.71
N ALA A 208 8.00 -10.71 25.97
CA ALA A 208 8.58 -9.51 26.57
C ALA A 208 7.49 -8.46 26.88
N GLU A 209 7.46 -7.98 28.12
CA GLU A 209 6.55 -6.92 28.55
C GLU A 209 7.29 -5.61 28.85
N PHE A 210 6.70 -4.49 28.44
CA PHE A 210 7.18 -3.16 28.78
C PHE A 210 6.58 -2.69 30.10
N ASN A 211 7.42 -2.64 31.13
CA ASN A 211 7.12 -1.99 32.39
C ASN A 211 7.33 -0.47 32.25
N GLY A 212 6.25 0.29 32.06
CA GLY A 212 6.27 1.76 31.95
C GLY A 212 5.89 2.30 30.56
N GLN A 213 6.27 3.57 30.30
CA GLN A 213 6.06 4.22 29.01
C GLN A 213 7.09 3.72 28.00
N ALA A 214 6.61 3.26 26.84
CA ALA A 214 7.51 2.90 25.74
C ALA A 214 8.15 4.17 25.15
N PRO A 215 9.47 4.17 24.90
CA PRO A 215 10.13 5.26 24.19
C PRO A 215 9.74 5.26 22.71
N ASP A 216 10.08 6.33 21.99
CA ASP A 216 9.78 6.47 20.57
C ASP A 216 10.53 5.43 19.72
N PRO A 217 9.83 4.53 18.99
CA PRO A 217 10.45 3.49 18.16
C PRO A 217 11.39 4.04 17.11
N ARG A 218 11.22 5.28 16.64
CA ARG A 218 12.09 5.88 15.64
C ARG A 218 13.43 6.33 16.21
N ASN A 219 13.41 6.90 17.41
CA ASN A 219 14.54 7.65 17.99
C ASN A 219 15.32 6.85 19.04
N PHE A 220 14.74 5.78 19.59
CA PHE A 220 15.35 5.00 20.66
C PHE A 220 16.64 4.27 20.22
N MET A 221 17.59 4.08 21.17
CA MET A 221 18.92 3.44 20.98
C MET A 221 19.75 3.93 19.78
N GLY A 222 19.85 5.25 19.58
CA GLY A 222 20.60 5.82 18.46
C GLY A 222 19.81 5.89 17.15
N GLY A 223 18.51 5.59 17.21
CA GLY A 223 17.56 5.74 16.12
C GLY A 223 17.66 4.67 15.03
N ILE A 224 16.67 4.66 14.15
CA ILE A 224 16.65 3.75 13.00
C ILE A 224 17.66 4.26 11.97
N LYS A 225 18.58 3.38 11.56
CA LYS A 225 19.55 3.66 10.51
C LYS A 225 18.90 3.43 9.15
N TYR A 226 18.98 4.43 8.29
CA TYR A 226 18.59 4.31 6.88
C TYR A 226 19.83 3.83 6.12
N ASN A 227 19.76 2.63 5.56
CA ASN A 227 20.81 2.09 4.67
C ASN A 227 20.63 2.60 3.25
#